data_AF-N8W6N4-F1
#
_entry.id   AF-N8W6N4-F1
#
_cell.length_a   1.000
_cell.length_b   1.000
_cell.length_c   1.000
_cell.angle_alpha   90.00
_cell.angle_beta   90.00
_cell.angle_gamma   90.00
#
_symmetry.space_group_name_H-M   'P 1'
#
loop_
_entity.id
_entity.type
_entity.pdbx_description
1 polymer ?
#
loop_
_entity_poly.entity_id
_entity_poly.type
_entity_poly.pdbx_seq_one_letter_code
_entity_poly.pdbx_strand_id
1 'polypeptide(L)' 'MLTKIPRNNPVVLSDQELRIIEEARVALGLETIEEALEALIRLRVRELMMKLAGREIVKTQRYL' A
#
# COMPACT_ATOMS: atom_id res chain seq x y z
N MET A 1 -15.65 5.08 -19.37
CA MET A 1 -16.33 3.88 -18.85
C MET A 1 -15.69 3.51 -17.52
N LEU A 2 -16.42 3.56 -16.41
CA LEU A 2 -15.91 3.08 -15.12
C LEU A 2 -16.06 1.57 -15.11
N THR A 3 -14.95 0.86 -15.24
CA THR A 3 -14.90 -0.60 -15.15
C THR A 3 -15.37 -1.03 -13.77
N LYS A 4 -16.37 -1.92 -13.71
CA LYS A 4 -16.81 -2.54 -12.46
C LYS A 4 -15.68 -3.44 -11.98
N ILE A 5 -14.90 -2.98 -11.00
CA ILE A 5 -13.91 -3.80 -10.31
C ILE A 5 -14.68 -4.71 -9.34
N PRO A 6 -14.53 -6.05 -9.41
CA PRO A 6 -15.17 -6.94 -8.46
C PRO A 6 -14.66 -6.65 -7.04
N ARG A 7 -15.58 -6.48 -6.08
CA ARG A 7 -15.27 -5.97 -4.74
C ARG A 7 -14.79 -7.04 -3.75
N ASN A 8 -15.13 -8.32 -3.95
CA ASN A 8 -14.86 -9.39 -2.98
C ASN A 8 -14.20 -10.59 -3.64
N ASN A 9 -12.90 -10.48 -3.93
CA ASN A 9 -12.11 -11.65 -4.26
C ASN A 9 -11.38 -12.12 -3.00
N PRO A 10 -11.56 -13.38 -2.54
CA PRO A 10 -10.84 -13.86 -1.38
C PRO A 10 -9.34 -13.87 -1.67
N VAL A 11 -8.56 -13.24 -0.79
CA VAL A 11 -7.10 -13.23 -0.87
C VAL A 11 -6.58 -14.20 0.18
N VAL A 12 -5.77 -15.16 -0.26
CA VAL A 12 -5.04 -16.05 0.63
C VAL A 12 -3.65 -15.45 0.85
N LEU A 13 -3.32 -15.18 2.10
CA LEU A 13 -2.02 -14.67 2.53
C LEU A 13 -1.27 -15.81 3.21
N SER A 14 0.05 -15.88 2.97
CA SER A 14 0.95 -16.69 3.78
C SER A 14 1.09 -16.10 5.19
N ASP A 15 1.55 -16.92 6.13
CA ASP A 15 1.81 -16.48 7.51
C ASP A 15 2.80 -15.31 7.58
N GLN A 16 3.80 -15.31 6.68
CA GLN A 16 4.76 -14.23 6.59
C GLN A 16 4.12 -12.93 6.09
N GLU A 17 3.29 -12.99 5.05
CA GLU A 17 2.58 -11.80 4.55
C GLU A 17 1.63 -11.24 5.60
N LEU A 18 0.90 -12.11 6.31
CA LEU A 18 0.00 -11.70 7.38
C LEU A 18 0.78 -10.99 8.50
N ARG A 19 1.94 -11.51 8.90
CA ARG A 19 2.80 -10.88 9.90
C ARG A 19 3.25 -9.48 9.47
N ILE A 20 3.69 -9.32 8.22
CA ILE A 20 4.12 -8.01 7.69
C ILE A 20 2.98 -7.01 7.70
N ILE A 21 1.77 -7.44 7.32
CA ILE A 21 0.59 -6.58 7.31
C ILE A 21 0.19 -6.19 8.73
N GLU A 22 0.30 -7.10 9.69
CA GLU A 22 0.02 -6.81 11.10
C GLU A 22 1.02 -5.82 11.70
N GLU A 23 2.31 -5.97 11.38
CA GLU A 23 3.35 -5.00 11.77
C GLU A 23 3.05 -3.60 11.21
N ALA A 24 2.61 -3.51 9.94
CA ALA A 24 2.19 -2.26 9.32
C ALA A 24 0.92 -1.68 9.97
N ARG A 25 -0.07 -2.52 10.30
CA ARG A 25 -1.30 -2.12 10.98
C ARG A 25 -1.00 -1.43 12.31
N VAL A 26 -0.15 -2.05 13.13
CA VAL A 26 0.28 -1.49 14.42
C VAL A 26 1.08 -0.20 14.23
N ALA A 27 2.03 -0.17 13.29
CA ALA A 27 2.88 1.00 13.04
C ALA A 27 2.09 2.23 12.55
N LEU A 28 1.00 1.99 11.81
CA LEU A 28 0.13 3.04 11.28
C LEU A 28 -1.06 3.38 12.19
N GLY A 29 -1.24 2.65 13.29
CA GLY A 29 -2.36 2.85 14.22
C GLY A 29 -3.73 2.52 13.62
N LEU A 30 -3.79 1.52 12.74
CA LEU A 30 -5.01 1.12 12.03
C LEU A 30 -5.77 0.05 12.81
N GLU A 31 -7.09 0.03 12.68
CA GLU A 31 -7.95 -0.85 13.47
C GLU A 31 -7.99 -2.26 12.90
N THR A 32 -7.96 -2.39 11.57
CA THR A 32 -8.14 -3.68 10.88
C THR A 32 -7.02 -4.04 9.89
N ILE A 33 -6.90 -5.33 9.57
CA ILE A 33 -5.97 -5.84 8.53
C ILE A 33 -6.35 -5.27 7.16
N GLU A 34 -7.64 -5.14 6.88
CA GLU A 34 -8.19 -4.61 5.64
C GLU A 34 -7.78 -3.15 5.43
N GLU A 35 -7.86 -2.32 6.48
CA GLU A 35 -7.38 -0.94 6.44
C GLU A 35 -5.87 -0.87 6.16
N ALA A 36 -5.08 -1.75 6.78
CA ALA A 36 -3.64 -1.82 6.54
C ALA A 36 -3.34 -2.22 5.09
N LEU A 37 -4.03 -3.22 4.55
CA LEU A 37 -3.93 -3.61 3.14
C LEU A 37 -4.29 -2.45 2.21
N GLU A 38 -5.38 -1.74 2.49
CA GLU A 38 -5.80 -0.60 1.68
C GLU A 38 -4.75 0.52 1.69
N ALA A 39 -4.19 0.83 2.86
CA ALA A 39 -3.14 1.84 3.00
C ALA A 39 -1.87 1.45 2.21
N LEU A 40 -1.40 0.20 2.37
CA LEU A 40 -0.22 -0.33 1.68
C LEU A 40 -0.40 -0.33 0.16
N ILE A 41 -1.57 -0.76 -0.33
CA ILE A 41 -1.89 -0.76 -1.76
C ILE A 41 -1.90 0.68 -2.31
N ARG A 42 -2.54 1.63 -1.62
CA ARG A 42 -2.56 3.04 -2.04
C ARG A 42 -1.15 3.62 -2.12
N LEU A 43 -0.28 3.31 -1.14
CA LEU A 43 1.13 3.73 -1.15
C LEU A 43 1.88 3.13 -2.35
N ARG A 44 1.72 1.83 -2.60
CA ARG A 44 2.38 1.15 -3.71
C ARG A 44 1.93 1.69 -5.07
N VAL A 45 0.63 1.93 -5.27
CA VAL A 45 0.11 2.49 -6.52
C VAL A 45 0.66 3.91 -6.72
N ARG A 46 0.72 4.75 -5.68
CA ARG A 46 1.35 6.08 -5.78
C ARG A 46 2.82 6.00 -6.15
N GLU A 47 3.58 5.09 -5.54
CA GLU A 47 4.98 4.87 -5.87
C GLU A 47 5.18 4.47 -7.33
N LEU A 48 4.35 3.53 -7.83
CA LEU A 48 4.39 3.09 -9.21
C LEU A 48 4.00 4.22 -10.19
N MET A 49 2.96 4.99 -9.87
CA MET A 49 2.56 6.14 -10.69
C MET A 49 3.68 7.18 -10.79
N MET A 50 4.37 7.46 -9.69
CA MET A 50 5.51 8.40 -9.69
C MET A 50 6.65 7.88 -10.58
N LYS A 51 7.03 6.60 -10.42
CA LYS A 51 8.04 5.94 -11.26
C LYS A 51 7.68 6.00 -12.75
N LEU A 52 6.44 5.69 -13.10
CA LEU A 52 5.96 5.73 -14.48
C LEU A 52 5.95 7.14 -15.08
N ALA A 53 5.68 8.16 -14.27
CA ALA A 53 5.71 9.56 -14.70
C ALA A 53 7.15 10.11 -14.89
N GLY A 54 8.19 9.26 -14.76
CA GLY A 54 9.59 9.70 -14.80
C GLY A 54 9.99 10.58 -13.61
N ARG A 55 9.11 10.67 -12.59
CA ARG A 55 9.36 11.34 -11.32
C ARG A 55 9.77 10.27 -10.34
N GLU A 56 11.03 9.84 -10.37
CA GLU A 56 11.57 9.18 -9.19
C GLU A 56 11.30 10.09 -7.99
N ILE A 57 10.94 9.51 -6.84
CA ILE A 57 10.88 10.28 -5.61
C ILE A 57 12.30 10.79 -5.40
N VAL A 58 12.57 12.01 -5.84
CA VAL A 58 13.75 12.76 -5.44
C VAL A 58 13.56 12.86 -3.94
N LYS A 59 14.27 12.01 -3.19
CA LYS A 59 14.42 12.17 -1.75
C LYS A 59 15.09 13.52 -1.62
N THR A 60 14.28 14.57 -1.46
CA THR A 60 14.79 15.90 -1.19
C THR A 60 15.45 15.81 0.17
N GLN A 61 16.74 15.47 0.16
CA GLN A 61 17.64 15.80 1.24
C GLN A 61 17.70 17.33 1.28
N ARG A 62 16.74 17.95 1.98
CA ARG A 62 16.96 19.26 2.57
C ARG A 62 17.94 19.03 3.71
N TYR A 63 19.22 18.93 3.37
CA TYR A 63 20.24 19.45 4.28
C TYR A 63 20.13 20.96 4.19
N LEU A 64 19.61 21.57 5.25
CA LEU A 64 19.93 22.95 5.61
C LEU A 64 21.31 22.93 6.28
#